data_AF-A0AAN1IB84-F1
#
_entry.id   AF-A0AAN1IB84-F1
#
_cell.length_a   1.000
_cell.length_b   1.000
_cell.length_c   1.000
_cell.angle_alpha   90.00
_cell.angle_beta   90.00
_cell.angle_gamma   90.00
#
_symmetry.space_group_name_H-M   'P 1'
#
loop_
_entity.id
_entity.type
_entity.pdbx_description
1 polymer ?
#
loop_
_entity_poly.entity_id
_entity_poly.type
_entity_poly.pdbx_seq_one_letter_code
_entity_poly.pdbx_strand_id
1 'polypeptide(L)'
;MSMDWALREQGSRDWRMLPVALTMWAASLGSHSAFAWWSEREADALPSDGIGWERLLPGGMACLVLILVVLLAHHLRMRWPGVLAVCIATACVGSMTTIAADTIVWHDSAMTQARQSSVQSAITATVTAPVVASDQRGYDCQVDVRFSVIVIEGTDRGSVAKARVYADDPYCARMHRGAAYRLAGTLQQARYGRMPLWLLVDGSQPLAQVRDPPLHYALISRMQQAFFMVIEQLPDQGRVLVPGLTMGVLGQDYVGTDSQSMPIHATYANILEDRFRKSGIMHLMAVSGGHFVLLAGLVRRLGRWLLMDRRLTAVMIASMYVLLAAAMFPGDSVTRALIMGMMGAASHAMGRRSQALSALCWTVVGVLVVSPGMSTSYGFALSSAAVLGIVLFAGRLSRVLGHVLPHSLAEMMAMTIAAQLFTLPIQVLMEPELPLLSVPANLLVAPFVGLSTITGLMSLALAWCMPWLAGVFAWVSSWGTLVMERVAMWLGSNEMATLPWKDGVVGAALILLAELGIGALSVLVTRQVKRVRQPEAGLPGMRFGSVWRVRLTLWIEESRRLLSGDSS
;
A
#
# COMPACT_ATOMS: atom_id res chain seq x y z
N MET A 1 -1.67 -39.77 -0.66
CA MET A 1 -1.44 -38.63 -1.57
C MET A 1 -0.69 -37.56 -0.79
N SER A 2 0.57 -37.25 -1.11
CA SER A 2 1.39 -36.41 -0.23
C SER A 2 0.89 -34.96 -0.22
N MET A 3 0.86 -34.33 0.96
CA MET A 3 0.41 -32.94 1.12
C MET A 3 1.22 -31.95 0.27
N ASP A 4 2.46 -32.30 -0.09
CA ASP A 4 3.30 -31.56 -1.03
C ASP A 4 2.78 -31.60 -2.48
N TRP A 5 2.10 -32.68 -2.88
CA TRP A 5 1.43 -32.76 -4.18
C TRP A 5 0.19 -31.84 -4.23
N ALA A 6 -0.61 -31.81 -3.16
CA ALA A 6 -1.77 -30.91 -3.06
C ALA A 6 -1.36 -29.42 -3.00
N LEU A 7 -0.22 -29.11 -2.35
CA LEU A 7 0.37 -27.76 -2.32
C LEU A 7 1.03 -27.36 -3.65
N ARG A 8 1.52 -28.32 -4.45
CA ARG A 8 2.00 -28.05 -5.82
C ARG A 8 0.84 -27.78 -6.78
N GLU A 9 -0.28 -28.50 -6.65
CA GLU A 9 -1.50 -28.24 -7.43
C GLU A 9 -2.24 -26.96 -7.03
N GLN A 10 -1.98 -26.41 -5.83
CA GLN A 10 -2.54 -25.13 -5.42
C GLN A 10 -2.04 -23.93 -6.26
N GLY A 11 -1.05 -24.09 -7.14
CA GLY A 11 -0.64 -23.06 -8.11
C GLY A 11 -0.14 -21.73 -7.49
N SER A 12 -0.11 -21.61 -6.16
CA SER A 12 0.17 -20.36 -5.44
C SER A 12 1.66 -20.02 -5.37
N ARG A 13 2.50 -20.78 -6.06
CA ARG A 13 3.96 -20.76 -5.96
C ARG A 13 4.64 -20.86 -7.33
N ASP A 14 4.06 -20.30 -8.38
CA ASP A 14 4.86 -20.05 -9.58
C ASP A 14 5.78 -18.85 -9.33
N TRP A 15 7.04 -19.13 -9.00
CA TRP A 15 8.06 -18.14 -8.67
C TRP A 15 8.76 -17.57 -9.92
N ARG A 16 8.41 -18.05 -11.12
CA ARG A 16 9.19 -17.74 -12.34
C ARG A 16 9.15 -16.27 -12.73
N MET A 17 8.07 -15.56 -12.40
CA MET A 17 7.90 -14.13 -12.70
C MET A 17 8.45 -13.21 -11.61
N LEU A 18 8.80 -13.74 -10.43
CA LEU A 18 9.31 -12.92 -9.33
C LEU A 18 10.68 -12.28 -9.66
N PRO A 19 11.68 -13.03 -10.18
CA PRO A 19 12.94 -12.43 -10.66
C PRO A 19 12.71 -11.30 -11.65
N VAL A 20 11.80 -11.50 -12.62
CA VAL A 20 11.49 -10.55 -13.69
C VAL A 20 10.94 -9.24 -13.14
N ALA A 21 9.95 -9.32 -12.23
CA ALA A 21 9.36 -8.15 -11.60
C ALA A 21 10.37 -7.37 -10.74
N LEU A 22 11.22 -8.09 -9.98
CA LEU A 22 12.29 -7.47 -9.18
C LEU A 22 13.33 -6.77 -10.07
N THR A 23 13.72 -7.38 -11.19
CA THR A 23 14.67 -6.77 -12.14
C THR A 23 14.09 -5.52 -12.81
N MET A 24 12.82 -5.56 -13.20
CA MET A 24 12.12 -4.39 -13.75
C MET A 24 12.10 -3.23 -12.74
N TRP A 25 11.77 -3.52 -11.48
CA TRP A 25 11.72 -2.50 -10.43
C TRP A 25 13.11 -1.92 -10.15
N ALA A 26 14.12 -2.78 -9.97
CA ALA A 26 15.49 -2.35 -9.72
C ALA A 26 16.05 -1.52 -10.89
N ALA A 27 15.81 -1.93 -12.13
CA ALA A 27 16.22 -1.18 -13.31
C ALA A 27 15.53 0.20 -13.38
N SER A 28 14.22 0.27 -13.11
CA SER A 28 13.49 1.54 -13.06
C SER A 28 14.04 2.47 -11.97
N LEU A 29 14.22 1.98 -10.74
CA LEU A 29 14.75 2.77 -9.62
C LEU A 29 16.17 3.26 -9.91
N GLY A 30 17.04 2.39 -10.43
CA GLY A 30 18.39 2.74 -10.82
C GLY A 30 18.42 3.81 -11.91
N SER A 31 17.51 3.73 -12.88
CA SER A 31 17.41 4.70 -13.98
C SER A 31 16.94 6.07 -13.51
N HIS A 32 15.95 6.13 -12.60
CA HIS A 32 15.54 7.38 -11.93
C HIS A 32 16.72 8.05 -11.20
N SER A 33 17.49 7.26 -10.44
CA SER A 33 18.64 7.79 -9.70
C SER A 33 19.77 8.27 -10.62
N ALA A 34 20.01 7.56 -11.73
CA ALA A 34 21.01 7.95 -12.72
C ALA A 34 20.58 9.23 -13.46
N PHE A 35 19.30 9.37 -13.79
CA PHE A 35 18.76 10.57 -14.43
C PHE A 35 18.82 11.78 -13.50
N ALA A 36 18.45 11.63 -12.23
CA ALA A 36 18.56 12.69 -11.22
C ALA A 36 20.00 13.21 -11.13
N TRP A 37 20.98 12.30 -11.02
CA TRP A 37 22.40 12.65 -11.02
C TRP A 37 22.86 13.39 -12.29
N TRP A 38 22.43 12.92 -13.46
CA TRP A 38 22.74 13.59 -14.74
C TRP A 38 22.12 14.99 -14.81
N SER A 39 20.87 15.13 -14.38
CA SER A 39 20.10 16.36 -14.48
C SER A 39 20.61 17.48 -13.56
N GLU A 40 21.10 17.13 -12.37
CA GLU A 40 21.79 18.07 -11.46
C GLU A 40 23.07 18.60 -12.09
N ARG A 41 23.84 17.70 -12.72
CA ARG A 41 25.11 18.06 -13.36
C ARG A 41 24.94 18.96 -14.57
N GLU A 42 23.83 18.82 -15.29
CA GLU A 42 23.50 19.69 -16.43
C GLU A 42 22.95 21.04 -15.96
N ALA A 43 22.27 21.10 -14.81
CA ALA A 43 21.75 22.34 -14.23
C ALA A 43 22.87 23.20 -13.62
N ASP A 44 23.88 22.59 -13.01
CA ASP A 44 25.02 23.27 -12.36
C ASP A 44 26.27 23.24 -13.24
N ALA A 45 26.50 24.27 -14.05
CA ALA A 45 27.73 24.44 -14.82
C ALA A 45 28.95 24.92 -13.98
N LEU A 46 29.24 24.33 -12.80
CA LEU A 46 30.42 24.63 -11.93
C LEU A 46 30.80 23.39 -11.05
N PRO A 47 32.03 23.31 -10.49
CA PRO A 47 32.89 22.13 -10.53
C PRO A 47 32.63 21.06 -9.45
N SER A 48 33.18 19.89 -9.73
CA SER A 48 33.09 18.64 -8.98
C SER A 48 33.68 18.73 -7.56
N ASP A 49 32.90 19.17 -6.59
CA ASP A 49 33.21 18.93 -5.18
C ASP A 49 32.29 17.84 -4.61
N GLY A 50 32.87 16.64 -4.50
CA GLY A 50 32.37 15.55 -3.65
C GLY A 50 31.18 14.77 -4.19
N ILE A 51 31.44 13.58 -4.73
CA ILE A 51 30.42 12.55 -4.90
C ILE A 51 29.91 12.19 -3.50
N GLY A 52 28.80 12.78 -3.07
CA GLY A 52 28.11 12.37 -1.84
C GLY A 52 27.71 10.90 -1.98
N TRP A 53 28.29 10.04 -1.14
CA TRP A 53 28.02 8.60 -1.11
C TRP A 53 26.51 8.29 -1.03
N GLU A 54 25.74 9.19 -0.44
CA GLU A 54 24.27 9.15 -0.32
C GLU A 54 23.54 9.06 -1.67
N ARG A 55 24.10 9.65 -2.73
CA ARG A 55 23.50 9.68 -4.09
C ARG A 55 23.77 8.40 -4.90
N LEU A 56 24.81 7.63 -4.52
CA LEU A 56 25.13 6.32 -5.15
C LEU A 56 24.39 5.14 -4.50
N LEU A 57 23.79 5.34 -3.32
CA LEU A 57 23.07 4.29 -2.58
C LEU A 57 21.88 3.67 -3.34
N PRO A 58 21.04 4.42 -4.08
CA PRO A 58 19.92 3.82 -4.82
C PRO A 58 20.40 2.91 -5.96
N GLY A 59 21.43 3.34 -6.70
CA GLY A 59 22.09 2.55 -7.73
C GLY A 59 22.79 1.30 -7.15
N GLY A 60 23.44 1.45 -6.00
CA GLY A 60 24.01 0.33 -5.23
C GLY A 60 22.97 -0.69 -4.78
N MET A 61 21.81 -0.24 -4.29
CA MET A 61 20.68 -1.11 -3.93
C MET A 61 20.10 -1.82 -5.16
N ALA A 62 19.96 -1.14 -6.30
CA ALA A 62 19.50 -1.77 -7.54
C ALA A 62 20.46 -2.89 -7.99
N CYS A 63 21.77 -2.66 -7.90
CA CYS A 63 22.79 -3.68 -8.16
C CYS A 63 22.73 -4.85 -7.16
N LEU A 64 22.55 -4.56 -5.86
CA LEU A 64 22.38 -5.57 -4.82
C LEU A 64 21.13 -6.44 -5.05
N VAL A 65 20.01 -5.84 -5.44
CA VAL A 65 18.78 -6.55 -5.81
C VAL A 65 19.02 -7.44 -7.03
N LEU A 66 19.74 -6.95 -8.05
CA LEU A 66 20.12 -7.74 -9.22
C LEU A 66 20.98 -8.95 -8.85
N ILE A 67 21.98 -8.76 -7.98
CA ILE A 67 22.82 -9.84 -7.45
C ILE A 67 21.97 -10.84 -6.66
N LEU A 68 21.07 -10.37 -5.80
CA LEU A 68 20.20 -11.22 -5.00
C LEU A 68 19.20 -12.00 -5.86
N VAL A 69 18.72 -11.42 -6.96
CA VAL A 69 17.88 -12.10 -7.96
C VAL A 69 18.66 -13.21 -8.65
N VAL A 70 19.92 -12.96 -9.03
CA VAL A 70 20.81 -13.98 -9.62
C VAL A 70 21.07 -15.13 -8.64
N LEU A 71 21.34 -14.81 -7.36
CA LEU A 71 21.55 -15.80 -6.31
C LEU A 71 20.28 -16.61 -5.99
N LEU A 72 19.11 -15.97 -5.97
CA LEU A 72 17.83 -16.63 -5.73
C LEU A 72 17.44 -17.54 -6.91
N ALA A 73 17.66 -17.08 -8.15
CA ALA A 73 17.47 -17.88 -9.35
C ALA A 73 18.39 -19.12 -9.36
N HIS A 74 19.63 -18.96 -8.85
CA HIS A 74 20.58 -20.05 -8.67
C HIS A 74 20.10 -21.07 -7.64
N HIS A 75 19.67 -20.61 -6.47
CA HIS A 75 19.20 -21.47 -5.39
C HIS A 75 17.92 -22.26 -5.76
N LEU A 76 17.07 -21.71 -6.64
CA LEU A 76 15.80 -22.32 -7.04
C LEU A 76 15.92 -23.33 -8.22
N ARG A 77 17.12 -23.60 -8.75
CA ARG A 77 17.35 -24.49 -9.91
C ARG A 77 16.40 -24.22 -11.09
N MET A 78 16.09 -22.93 -11.33
CA MET A 78 15.23 -22.48 -12.43
C MET A 78 15.91 -22.77 -13.79
N ARG A 79 15.13 -22.99 -14.86
CA ARG A 79 15.69 -23.11 -16.23
C ARG A 79 16.32 -21.78 -16.66
N TRP A 80 17.64 -21.71 -16.54
CA TRP A 80 18.48 -20.51 -16.64
C TRP A 80 18.31 -19.62 -17.89
N PRO A 81 18.30 -20.15 -19.14
CA PRO A 81 18.39 -19.26 -20.29
C PRO A 81 17.10 -18.45 -20.52
N GLY A 82 15.94 -19.07 -20.33
CA GLY A 82 14.66 -18.40 -20.58
C GLY A 82 14.34 -17.30 -19.57
N VAL A 83 14.60 -17.54 -18.28
CA VAL A 83 14.33 -16.54 -17.23
C VAL A 83 15.33 -15.40 -17.32
N LEU A 84 16.61 -15.69 -17.56
CA LEU A 84 17.64 -14.65 -17.69
C LEU A 84 17.39 -13.73 -18.89
N ALA A 85 17.04 -14.30 -20.05
CA ALA A 85 16.71 -13.52 -21.24
C ALA A 85 15.53 -12.57 -21.00
N VAL A 86 14.49 -13.05 -20.32
CA VAL A 86 13.33 -12.22 -19.96
C VAL A 86 13.72 -11.13 -18.96
N CYS A 87 14.53 -11.44 -17.94
CA CYS A 87 15.02 -10.44 -16.98
C CYS A 87 15.81 -9.31 -17.68
N ILE A 88 16.71 -9.66 -18.60
CA ILE A 88 17.48 -8.68 -19.38
C ILE A 88 16.53 -7.81 -20.22
N ALA A 89 15.61 -8.44 -20.95
CA ALA A 89 14.63 -7.71 -21.76
C ALA A 89 13.78 -6.75 -20.89
N THR A 90 13.32 -7.19 -19.73
CA THR A 90 12.55 -6.32 -18.82
C THR A 90 13.40 -5.23 -18.18
N ALA A 91 14.67 -5.47 -17.88
CA ALA A 91 15.56 -4.43 -17.39
C ALA A 91 15.76 -3.35 -18.47
N CYS A 92 16.00 -3.73 -19.73
CA CYS A 92 16.10 -2.79 -20.84
C CYS A 92 14.81 -1.98 -21.03
N VAL A 93 13.65 -2.65 -21.06
CA VAL A 93 12.35 -1.97 -21.19
C VAL A 93 12.13 -1.01 -20.04
N GLY A 94 12.37 -1.44 -18.80
CA GLY A 94 12.22 -0.60 -17.60
C GLY A 94 13.10 0.64 -17.65
N SER A 95 14.39 0.47 -17.95
CA SER A 95 15.31 1.60 -18.09
C SER A 95 14.90 2.55 -19.21
N MET A 96 14.53 2.04 -20.39
CA MET A 96 14.09 2.88 -21.51
C MET A 96 12.82 3.66 -21.18
N THR A 97 11.82 3.01 -20.57
CA THR A 97 10.56 3.67 -20.19
C THR A 97 10.78 4.75 -19.14
N THR A 98 11.65 4.50 -18.16
CA THR A 98 11.98 5.47 -17.11
C THR A 98 12.72 6.67 -17.67
N ILE A 99 13.79 6.45 -18.44
CA ILE A 99 14.54 7.54 -19.06
C ILE A 99 13.64 8.36 -19.99
N ALA A 100 12.77 7.70 -20.78
CA ALA A 100 11.81 8.40 -21.63
C ALA A 100 10.82 9.24 -20.81
N ALA A 101 10.28 8.72 -19.71
CA ALA A 101 9.36 9.47 -18.86
C ALA A 101 10.05 10.68 -18.20
N ASP A 102 11.24 10.50 -17.66
CA ASP A 102 11.97 11.57 -16.97
C ASP A 102 12.45 12.64 -17.95
N THR A 103 12.89 12.25 -19.15
CA THR A 103 13.26 13.20 -20.22
C THR A 103 12.06 14.01 -20.71
N ILE A 104 10.87 13.41 -20.83
CA ILE A 104 9.63 14.12 -21.16
C ILE A 104 9.30 15.16 -20.07
N VAL A 105 9.38 14.77 -18.79
CA VAL A 105 9.13 15.70 -17.67
C VAL A 105 10.19 16.81 -17.63
N TRP A 106 11.45 16.47 -17.90
CA TRP A 106 12.55 17.42 -17.91
C TRP A 106 12.43 18.49 -19.01
N HIS A 107 11.94 18.12 -20.19
CA HIS A 107 11.74 19.06 -21.31
C HIS A 107 10.35 19.71 -21.34
N ASP A 108 9.49 19.42 -20.35
CA ASP A 108 8.17 20.03 -20.27
C ASP A 108 8.27 21.55 -20.08
N SER A 109 7.44 22.31 -20.81
CA SER A 109 7.49 23.77 -20.81
C SER A 109 7.24 24.39 -19.44
N ALA A 110 6.41 23.77 -18.60
CA ALA A 110 6.17 24.23 -17.24
C ALA A 110 7.39 23.96 -16.34
N MET A 111 8.03 22.79 -16.51
CA MET A 111 9.24 22.45 -15.75
C MET A 111 10.42 23.34 -16.13
N THR A 112 10.58 23.66 -17.42
CA THR A 112 11.61 24.60 -17.89
C THR A 112 11.37 26.00 -17.34
N GLN A 113 10.13 26.48 -17.32
CA GLN A 113 9.78 27.80 -16.78
C GLN A 113 10.09 27.87 -15.28
N ALA A 114 9.65 26.86 -14.52
CA ALA A 114 9.84 26.78 -13.08
C ALA A 114 11.33 26.71 -12.67
N ARG A 115 12.20 26.15 -13.53
CA ARG A 115 13.67 26.15 -13.33
C ARG A 115 14.30 27.53 -13.53
N GLN A 116 13.82 28.29 -14.51
CA GLN A 116 14.43 29.56 -14.88
C GLN A 116 14.01 30.69 -13.94
N SER A 117 12.72 30.77 -13.58
CA SER A 117 12.21 31.82 -12.72
C SER A 117 10.85 31.48 -12.12
N SER A 118 10.63 31.88 -10.86
CA SER A 118 9.33 31.80 -10.20
C SER A 118 8.46 32.99 -10.65
N VAL A 119 7.74 32.81 -11.76
CA VAL A 119 6.92 33.88 -12.37
C VAL A 119 5.44 33.51 -12.31
N GLN A 120 4.59 34.53 -12.12
CA GLN A 120 3.16 34.35 -12.26
C GLN A 120 2.82 33.98 -13.70
N SER A 121 2.24 32.79 -13.87
CA SER A 121 1.89 32.25 -15.18
C SER A 121 0.42 31.84 -15.18
N ALA A 122 -0.28 32.11 -16.28
CA ALA A 122 -1.61 31.57 -16.50
C ALA A 122 -1.48 30.14 -17.04
N ILE A 123 -2.17 29.20 -16.40
CA ILE A 123 -2.06 27.76 -16.65
C ILE A 123 -3.46 27.17 -16.78
N THR A 124 -3.67 26.39 -17.83
CA THR A 124 -4.86 25.54 -17.95
C THR A 124 -4.54 24.15 -17.43
N ALA A 125 -5.24 23.72 -16.39
CA ALA A 125 -4.99 22.47 -15.69
C ALA A 125 -6.28 21.66 -15.51
N THR A 126 -6.16 20.35 -15.65
CA THR A 126 -7.24 19.39 -15.34
C THR A 126 -7.05 18.85 -13.94
N VAL A 127 -8.10 18.91 -13.12
CA VAL A 127 -8.07 18.43 -11.74
C VAL A 127 -8.08 16.90 -11.74
N THR A 128 -7.10 16.26 -11.09
CA THR A 128 -6.92 14.80 -11.13
C THR A 128 -7.32 14.11 -9.82
N ALA A 129 -7.14 14.80 -8.70
CA ALA A 129 -7.60 14.38 -7.38
C ALA A 129 -8.66 15.35 -6.84
N PRO A 130 -9.53 14.90 -5.93
CA PRO A 130 -10.39 15.80 -5.16
C PRO A 130 -9.58 16.79 -4.31
N VAL A 131 -10.22 17.89 -3.94
CA VAL A 131 -9.62 18.96 -3.12
C VAL A 131 -9.49 18.49 -1.67
N VAL A 132 -8.32 18.75 -1.08
CA VAL A 132 -7.95 18.35 0.27
C VAL A 132 -7.48 19.58 1.06
N ALA A 133 -7.56 19.55 2.39
CA ALA A 133 -6.99 20.59 3.25
C ALA A 133 -5.48 20.79 2.97
N SER A 134 -5.04 22.04 2.96
CA SER A 134 -3.65 22.39 2.68
C SER A 134 -2.70 21.89 3.78
N ASP A 135 -1.54 21.36 3.39
CA ASP A 135 -0.41 21.09 4.30
C ASP A 135 0.53 22.31 4.45
N GLN A 136 0.31 23.36 3.66
CA GLN A 136 1.11 24.57 3.63
C GLN A 136 0.38 25.74 4.30
N ARG A 137 1.08 26.44 5.19
CA ARG A 137 0.56 27.65 5.83
C ARG A 137 0.32 28.76 4.80
N GLY A 138 -0.81 29.46 4.93
CA GLY A 138 -1.19 30.59 4.08
C GLY A 138 -2.11 30.24 2.91
N TYR A 139 -2.47 28.96 2.76
CA TYR A 139 -3.47 28.49 1.80
C TYR A 139 -4.43 27.54 2.51
N ASP A 140 -5.70 27.52 2.09
CA ASP A 140 -6.75 26.75 2.77
C ASP A 140 -6.86 25.32 2.20
N CYS A 141 -6.64 25.15 0.90
CA CYS A 141 -6.69 23.84 0.24
C CYS A 141 -5.53 23.57 -0.72
N GLN A 142 -5.35 22.29 -0.98
CA GLN A 142 -4.45 21.75 -1.99
C GLN A 142 -5.19 20.80 -2.93
N VAL A 143 -4.77 20.77 -4.19
CA VAL A 143 -5.33 19.83 -5.18
C VAL A 143 -4.29 19.42 -6.22
N ASP A 144 -4.30 18.13 -6.56
CA ASP A 144 -3.40 17.56 -7.56
C ASP A 144 -3.98 17.75 -8.97
N VAL A 145 -3.23 18.45 -9.83
CA VAL A 145 -3.64 18.76 -11.20
C VAL A 145 -2.62 18.28 -12.23
N ARG A 146 -3.10 18.13 -13.46
CA ARG A 146 -2.27 17.91 -14.65
C ARG A 146 -2.39 19.12 -15.56
N PHE A 147 -1.26 19.72 -15.89
CA PHE A 147 -1.22 20.83 -16.82
C PHE A 147 -1.54 20.36 -18.23
N SER A 148 -2.11 21.27 -19.00
CA SER A 148 -2.43 21.08 -20.42
C SER A 148 -1.82 22.20 -21.25
N VAL A 149 -1.92 23.43 -20.77
CA VAL A 149 -1.37 24.63 -21.44
C VAL A 149 -0.78 25.55 -20.37
N ILE A 150 0.39 26.12 -20.65
CA ILE A 150 0.99 27.22 -19.90
C ILE A 150 1.19 28.42 -20.82
N VAL A 151 0.84 29.60 -20.34
CA VAL A 151 1.09 30.87 -21.05
C VAL A 151 2.48 31.37 -20.67
N ILE A 152 3.40 31.40 -21.64
CA ILE A 152 4.75 31.93 -21.48
C ILE A 152 4.91 33.09 -22.46
N GLU A 153 5.22 34.29 -21.95
CA GLU A 153 5.38 35.51 -22.76
C GLU A 153 4.18 35.79 -23.69
N GLY A 154 2.96 35.46 -23.23
CA GLY A 154 1.72 35.63 -24.01
C GLY A 154 1.46 34.54 -25.07
N THR A 155 2.31 33.50 -25.14
CA THR A 155 2.11 32.35 -26.03
C THR A 155 1.68 31.10 -25.28
N ASP A 156 0.67 30.41 -25.79
CA ASP A 156 0.19 29.14 -25.24
C ASP A 156 1.14 28.01 -25.64
N ARG A 157 1.76 27.34 -24.65
CA ARG A 157 2.59 26.15 -24.85
C ARG A 157 1.96 24.93 -24.18
N GLY A 158 1.96 23.81 -24.89
CA GLY A 158 1.47 22.53 -24.36
C GLY A 158 2.35 22.03 -23.22
N SER A 159 1.73 21.63 -22.12
CA SER A 159 2.42 21.01 -20.97
C SER A 159 1.67 19.75 -20.55
N VAL A 160 2.42 18.80 -20.00
CA VAL A 160 1.97 17.48 -19.57
C VAL A 160 2.36 17.25 -18.09
N ALA A 161 2.96 18.27 -17.46
CA ALA A 161 3.45 18.23 -16.09
C ALA A 161 2.32 17.99 -15.07
N LYS A 162 2.68 17.32 -13.98
CA LYS A 162 1.83 17.18 -12.79
C LYS A 162 2.25 18.22 -11.77
N ALA A 163 1.29 18.89 -11.15
CA ALA A 163 1.57 19.91 -10.15
C ALA A 163 0.56 19.85 -9.02
N ARG A 164 0.97 20.36 -7.85
CA ARG A 164 0.07 20.67 -6.74
C ARG A 164 -0.36 22.12 -6.85
N VAL A 165 -1.65 22.37 -6.81
CA VAL A 165 -2.18 23.73 -6.68
C VAL A 165 -2.49 23.98 -5.20
N TYR A 166 -1.97 25.08 -4.66
CA TYR A 166 -2.35 25.62 -3.36
C TYR A 166 -3.22 26.85 -3.59
N ALA A 167 -4.38 26.90 -2.94
CA ALA A 167 -5.36 27.96 -3.16
C ALA A 167 -6.15 28.29 -1.89
N ASP A 168 -6.74 29.48 -1.89
CA ASP A 168 -7.61 29.98 -0.80
C ASP A 168 -9.06 29.49 -0.95
N ASP A 169 -9.81 29.51 0.16
CA ASP A 169 -11.20 29.06 0.32
C ASP A 169 -12.14 29.29 -0.90
N PRO A 170 -12.24 30.50 -1.50
CA PRO A 170 -13.17 30.73 -2.59
C PRO A 170 -12.87 29.93 -3.87
N TYR A 171 -11.65 29.42 -4.03
CA TYR A 171 -11.25 28.55 -5.14
C TYR A 171 -11.50 27.08 -4.81
N CYS A 172 -11.33 26.70 -3.54
CA CYS A 172 -11.43 25.33 -3.05
C CYS A 172 -12.81 24.70 -3.35
N ALA A 173 -13.89 25.42 -3.06
CA ALA A 173 -15.26 24.95 -3.31
C ALA A 173 -15.59 24.79 -4.81
N ARG A 174 -14.86 25.47 -5.71
CA ARG A 174 -15.19 25.48 -7.15
C ARG A 174 -14.45 24.42 -7.95
N MET A 175 -13.37 23.85 -7.42
CA MET A 175 -12.54 22.88 -8.14
C MET A 175 -13.11 21.46 -8.05
N HIS A 176 -13.57 20.94 -9.18
CA HIS A 176 -14.15 19.60 -9.27
C HIS A 176 -13.23 18.63 -10.01
N ARG A 177 -13.16 17.38 -9.52
CA ARG A 177 -12.36 16.33 -10.15
C ARG A 177 -12.78 16.09 -11.59
N GLY A 178 -11.80 16.07 -12.50
CA GLY A 178 -12.00 15.87 -13.94
C GLY A 178 -12.38 17.12 -14.72
N ALA A 179 -12.69 18.24 -14.05
CA ALA A 179 -12.91 19.53 -14.71
C ALA A 179 -11.57 20.20 -15.06
N ALA A 180 -11.57 21.05 -16.10
CA ALA A 180 -10.41 21.84 -16.49
C ALA A 180 -10.64 23.32 -16.17
N TYR A 181 -9.67 23.92 -15.49
CA TYR A 181 -9.70 25.32 -15.08
C TYR A 181 -8.48 26.06 -15.63
N ARG A 182 -8.68 27.33 -15.96
CA ARG A 182 -7.61 28.29 -16.22
C ARG A 182 -7.37 29.06 -14.94
N LEU A 183 -6.17 28.90 -14.40
CA LEU A 183 -5.69 29.44 -13.14
C LEU A 183 -4.52 30.36 -13.42
N ALA A 184 -4.32 31.39 -12.60
CA ALA A 184 -3.10 32.17 -12.61
C ALA A 184 -2.47 32.13 -11.23
N GLY A 185 -1.17 31.89 -11.19
CA GLY A 185 -0.46 31.73 -9.92
C GLY A 185 1.04 31.71 -10.13
N THR A 186 1.77 31.76 -9.02
CA THR A 186 3.24 31.63 -9.05
C THR A 186 3.60 30.16 -9.21
N LEU A 187 4.29 29.86 -10.32
CA LEU A 187 4.79 28.52 -10.58
C LEU A 187 6.19 28.38 -9.98
N GLN A 188 6.41 27.34 -9.19
CA GLN A 188 7.71 27.06 -8.58
C GLN A 188 7.98 25.55 -8.54
N GLN A 189 9.26 25.19 -8.40
CA GLN A 189 9.64 23.82 -8.11
C GLN A 189 9.22 23.43 -6.69
N ALA A 190 8.69 22.22 -6.55
CA ALA A 190 8.35 21.69 -5.24
C ALA A 190 9.62 21.46 -4.42
N ARG A 191 9.62 21.93 -3.18
CA ARG A 191 10.76 21.72 -2.25
C ARG A 191 10.71 20.35 -1.58
N TYR A 192 9.51 19.80 -1.42
CA TYR A 192 9.24 18.53 -0.78
C TYR A 192 8.00 17.88 -1.39
N GLY A 193 7.76 16.61 -1.07
CA GLY A 193 6.62 15.86 -1.58
C GLY A 193 6.86 15.25 -2.95
N ARG A 194 5.82 14.58 -3.47
CA ARG A 194 5.92 13.76 -4.69
C ARG A 194 5.68 14.53 -5.99
N MET A 195 5.08 15.71 -5.90
CA MET A 195 4.74 16.50 -7.07
C MET A 195 5.94 17.36 -7.45
N PRO A 196 6.34 17.42 -8.74
CA PRO A 196 7.55 18.15 -9.14
C PRO A 196 7.36 19.68 -9.10
N LEU A 197 6.10 20.15 -9.19
CA LEU A 197 5.76 21.56 -9.30
C LEU A 197 4.68 21.93 -8.28
N TRP A 198 4.81 23.14 -7.73
CA TRP A 198 3.74 23.81 -6.99
C TRP A 198 3.27 25.04 -7.76
N LEU A 199 1.96 25.23 -7.80
CA LEU A 199 1.30 26.42 -8.30
C LEU A 199 0.58 27.09 -7.14
N LEU A 200 1.08 28.25 -6.72
CA LEU A 200 0.44 29.03 -5.67
C LEU A 200 -0.52 30.03 -6.30
N VAL A 201 -1.82 29.86 -6.05
CA VAL A 201 -2.86 30.72 -6.60
C VAL A 201 -3.25 31.73 -5.55
N ASP A 202 -2.77 32.97 -5.72
CA ASP A 202 -3.16 34.09 -4.87
C ASP A 202 -4.50 34.61 -5.38
N GLY A 203 -5.51 34.76 -4.50
CA GLY A 203 -6.92 34.93 -4.85
C GLY A 203 -7.35 36.17 -5.64
N SER A 204 -6.41 36.85 -6.29
CA SER A 204 -6.58 38.05 -7.12
C SER A 204 -7.20 37.83 -8.51
N GLN A 205 -7.16 36.62 -9.09
CA GLN A 205 -7.63 36.37 -10.46
C GLN A 205 -8.75 35.32 -10.56
N PRO A 206 -9.83 35.57 -11.33
CA PRO A 206 -10.98 34.68 -11.38
C PRO A 206 -10.63 33.31 -11.98
N LEU A 207 -11.09 32.25 -11.31
CA LEU A 207 -11.04 30.87 -11.79
C LEU A 207 -11.99 30.70 -12.98
N ALA A 208 -11.43 30.57 -14.19
CA ALA A 208 -12.23 30.37 -15.40
C ALA A 208 -12.33 28.88 -15.71
N GLN A 209 -13.53 28.32 -15.65
CA GLN A 209 -13.77 26.93 -16.03
C GLN A 209 -13.76 26.80 -17.55
N VAL A 210 -12.84 25.98 -18.07
CA VAL A 210 -12.64 25.76 -19.51
C VAL A 210 -13.40 24.53 -19.99
N ARG A 211 -13.49 23.50 -19.14
CA ARG A 211 -14.19 22.25 -19.47
C ARG A 211 -14.93 21.70 -18.26
N ASP A 212 -16.17 21.29 -18.49
CA ASP A 212 -16.99 20.59 -17.50
C ASP A 212 -16.44 19.21 -17.13
N PRO A 213 -16.66 18.76 -15.88
CA PRO A 213 -16.31 17.42 -15.48
C PRO A 213 -17.15 16.41 -16.27
N PRO A 214 -16.58 15.28 -16.70
CA PRO A 214 -17.35 14.25 -17.39
C PRO A 214 -18.40 13.64 -16.46
N LEU A 215 -19.49 13.14 -17.05
CA LEU A 215 -20.68 12.67 -16.32
C LEU A 215 -20.39 11.70 -15.17
N HIS A 216 -19.43 10.78 -15.34
CA HIS A 216 -19.08 9.82 -14.30
C HIS A 216 -18.43 10.47 -13.07
N TYR A 217 -17.55 11.46 -13.26
CA TYR A 217 -16.96 12.18 -12.12
C TYR A 217 -17.96 13.12 -11.46
N ALA A 218 -18.85 13.74 -12.23
CA ALA A 218 -19.94 14.55 -11.69
C ALA A 218 -20.93 13.71 -10.85
N LEU A 219 -21.19 12.46 -11.26
CA LEU A 219 -22.02 11.53 -10.48
C LEU A 219 -21.32 11.14 -9.16
N ILE A 220 -20.04 10.80 -9.23
CA ILE A 220 -19.24 10.43 -8.06
C ILE A 220 -19.13 11.59 -7.07
N SER A 221 -18.90 12.81 -7.54
CA SER A 221 -18.81 13.98 -6.66
C SER A 221 -20.13 14.22 -5.93
N ARG A 222 -21.28 14.04 -6.59
CA ARG A 222 -22.60 14.11 -5.94
C ARG A 222 -22.78 13.03 -4.89
N MET A 223 -22.34 11.79 -5.17
CA MET A 223 -22.39 10.69 -4.19
C MET A 223 -21.52 10.99 -2.96
N GLN A 224 -20.31 11.50 -3.16
CA GLN A 224 -19.39 11.88 -2.09
C GLN A 224 -19.96 13.03 -1.25
N GLN A 225 -20.47 14.09 -1.88
CA GLN A 225 -21.13 15.21 -1.19
C GLN A 225 -22.32 14.73 -0.35
N ALA A 226 -23.19 13.89 -0.91
CA ALA A 226 -24.31 13.32 -0.18
C ALA A 226 -23.87 12.48 1.02
N PHE A 227 -22.77 11.73 0.88
CA PHE A 227 -22.21 10.93 1.96
C PHE A 227 -21.65 11.78 3.11
N PHE A 228 -20.95 12.88 2.80
CA PHE A 228 -20.48 13.80 3.83
C PHE A 228 -21.63 14.46 4.59
N MET A 229 -22.70 14.87 3.90
CA MET A 229 -23.91 15.39 4.56
C MET A 229 -24.55 14.37 5.53
N VAL A 230 -24.55 13.08 5.17
CA VAL A 230 -25.06 12.02 6.05
C VAL A 230 -24.15 11.83 7.28
N ILE A 231 -22.83 11.91 7.08
CA ILE A 231 -21.84 11.70 8.14
C ILE A 231 -21.75 12.87 9.12
N GLU A 232 -22.13 14.08 8.73
CA GLU A 232 -22.19 15.23 9.65
C GLU A 232 -23.05 14.98 10.90
N GLN A 233 -24.01 14.07 10.83
CA GLN A 233 -24.87 13.70 11.96
C GLN A 233 -24.21 12.71 12.94
N LEU A 234 -23.04 12.17 12.59
CA LEU A 234 -22.27 11.28 13.44
C LEU A 234 -21.48 12.07 14.50
N PRO A 235 -21.03 11.41 15.57
CA PRO A 235 -20.13 12.03 16.52
C PRO A 235 -18.73 12.23 15.90
N ASP A 236 -17.88 13.07 16.49
CA ASP A 236 -16.64 13.56 15.87
C ASP A 236 -15.69 12.45 15.37
N GLN A 237 -15.55 11.35 16.11
CA GLN A 237 -14.77 10.18 15.66
C GLN A 237 -15.34 9.57 14.38
N GLY A 238 -16.67 9.51 14.25
CA GLY A 238 -17.35 8.97 13.09
C GLY A 238 -17.15 9.88 11.88
N ARG A 239 -17.18 11.20 12.11
CA ARG A 239 -16.92 12.23 11.08
C ARG A 239 -15.51 12.14 10.53
N VAL A 240 -14.51 11.83 11.36
CA VAL A 240 -13.11 11.68 10.93
C VAL A 240 -12.85 10.30 10.31
N LEU A 241 -13.23 9.22 11.01
CA LEU A 241 -12.78 7.87 10.71
C LEU A 241 -13.61 7.14 9.65
N VAL A 242 -14.93 7.39 9.55
CA VAL A 242 -15.77 6.69 8.57
C VAL A 242 -15.38 7.06 7.13
N PRO A 243 -15.16 8.34 6.78
CA PRO A 243 -14.63 8.72 5.46
C PRO A 243 -13.24 8.14 5.20
N GLY A 244 -12.36 8.09 6.21
CA GLY A 244 -11.02 7.54 6.06
C GLY A 244 -11.05 6.05 5.74
N LEU A 245 -11.84 5.26 6.49
CA LEU A 245 -12.01 3.84 6.21
C LEU A 245 -12.69 3.60 4.85
N THR A 246 -13.64 4.44 4.45
CA THR A 246 -14.44 4.18 3.25
C THR A 246 -13.84 4.70 1.97
N MET A 247 -13.25 5.91 1.97
CA MET A 247 -12.76 6.63 0.79
C MET A 247 -11.24 6.84 0.80
N GLY A 248 -10.58 6.57 1.92
CA GLY A 248 -9.13 6.72 2.07
C GLY A 248 -8.67 8.12 2.42
N VAL A 249 -9.59 8.99 2.85
CA VAL A 249 -9.30 10.36 3.27
C VAL A 249 -10.08 10.68 4.53
N LEU A 250 -9.40 11.25 5.51
CA LEU A 250 -9.99 11.60 6.80
C LEU A 250 -11.01 12.71 6.61
N GLY A 251 -12.07 12.70 7.41
CA GLY A 251 -13.14 13.71 7.26
C GLY A 251 -12.67 15.15 7.42
N GLN A 252 -11.61 15.38 8.22
CA GLN A 252 -10.99 16.70 8.42
C GLN A 252 -10.26 17.23 7.17
N ASP A 253 -9.81 16.31 6.31
CA ASP A 253 -9.02 16.62 5.12
C ASP A 253 -9.92 16.96 3.93
N TYR A 254 -11.21 16.66 4.02
CA TYR A 254 -12.17 16.96 2.97
C TYR A 254 -12.64 18.41 3.07
N VAL A 255 -12.42 19.18 2.00
CA VAL A 255 -12.93 20.55 1.87
C VAL A 255 -14.24 20.49 1.08
N GLY A 256 -15.37 20.68 1.78
CA GLY A 256 -16.70 20.72 1.19
C GLY A 256 -17.02 22.04 0.48
N THR A 257 -18.07 22.03 -0.33
CA THR A 257 -18.59 23.20 -1.04
C THR A 257 -19.33 24.20 -0.15
N ASP A 258 -19.84 23.76 1.01
CA ASP A 258 -20.62 24.59 1.92
C ASP A 258 -19.88 24.82 3.23
N SER A 259 -19.59 26.09 3.52
CA SER A 259 -18.88 26.58 4.71
C SER A 259 -19.71 26.50 6.01
N GLN A 260 -20.78 25.72 6.05
CA GLN A 260 -21.72 25.63 7.18
C GLN A 260 -21.50 24.41 8.09
N SER A 261 -20.57 23.51 7.74
CA SER A 261 -20.24 22.36 8.58
C SER A 261 -19.55 22.83 9.88
N MET A 262 -20.06 22.40 11.04
CA MET A 262 -19.39 22.62 12.33
C MET A 262 -17.93 22.12 12.23
N PRO A 263 -16.91 22.98 12.39
CA PRO A 263 -15.54 22.56 12.17
C PRO A 263 -15.18 21.42 13.12
N ILE A 264 -14.68 20.31 12.56
CA ILE A 264 -14.08 19.24 13.38
C ILE A 264 -12.93 19.89 14.15
N HIS A 265 -12.83 19.62 15.45
CA HIS A 265 -11.70 20.12 16.23
C HIS A 265 -10.39 19.59 15.66
N ALA A 266 -9.63 20.43 14.95
CA ALA A 266 -8.37 20.06 14.30
C ALA A 266 -7.38 19.41 15.29
N THR A 267 -7.40 19.83 16.56
CA THR A 267 -6.60 19.21 17.62
C THR A 267 -6.97 17.75 17.87
N TYR A 268 -8.26 17.42 17.94
CA TYR A 268 -8.73 16.05 18.17
C TYR A 268 -8.35 15.14 16.99
N ALA A 269 -8.62 15.63 15.78
CA ALA A 269 -8.24 15.05 14.50
C ALA A 269 -6.75 14.66 14.44
N ASN A 270 -5.86 15.60 14.74
CA ASN A 270 -4.41 15.38 14.71
C ASN A 270 -3.94 14.41 15.80
N ILE A 271 -4.53 14.47 17.00
CA ILE A 271 -4.22 13.51 18.08
C ILE A 271 -4.65 12.11 17.64
N LEU A 272 -5.83 11.97 17.05
CA LEU A 272 -6.34 10.69 16.59
C LEU A 272 -5.42 10.07 15.52
N GLU A 273 -5.00 10.86 14.54
CA GLU A 273 -4.07 10.43 13.49
C GLU A 273 -2.73 9.96 14.07
N ASP A 274 -2.14 10.74 14.98
CA ASP A 274 -0.89 10.37 15.67
C ASP A 274 -1.03 9.05 16.45
N ARG A 275 -2.18 8.85 17.13
CA ARG A 275 -2.45 7.61 17.88
C ARG A 275 -2.65 6.40 16.96
N PHE A 276 -3.30 6.56 15.81
CA PHE A 276 -3.41 5.52 14.79
C PHE A 276 -2.05 5.17 14.18
N ARG A 277 -1.19 6.17 13.98
CA ARG A 277 0.18 6.01 13.51
C ARG A 277 1.03 5.24 14.53
N LYS A 278 1.05 5.67 15.78
CA LYS A 278 1.80 5.03 16.89
C LYS A 278 1.35 3.61 17.20
N SER A 279 0.05 3.35 17.13
CA SER A 279 -0.49 1.98 17.28
C SER A 279 -0.30 1.10 16.03
N GLY A 280 0.24 1.64 14.93
CA GLY A 280 0.57 0.90 13.72
C GLY A 280 -0.66 0.41 12.94
N ILE A 281 -1.80 1.08 13.09
CA ILE A 281 -3.05 0.76 12.38
C ILE A 281 -3.47 1.84 11.37
N MET A 282 -2.63 2.86 11.14
CA MET A 282 -2.93 3.92 10.16
C MET A 282 -3.19 3.39 8.74
N HIS A 283 -2.59 2.25 8.38
CA HIS A 283 -2.82 1.61 7.07
C HIS A 283 -4.28 1.19 6.84
N LEU A 284 -5.12 1.11 7.89
CA LEU A 284 -6.55 0.85 7.77
C LEU A 284 -7.32 2.08 7.25
N MET A 285 -6.80 3.28 7.50
CA MET A 285 -7.35 4.56 7.03
C MET A 285 -6.95 4.86 5.58
N ALA A 286 -5.97 4.14 5.05
CA ALA A 286 -5.66 4.17 3.63
C ALA A 286 -6.49 3.10 2.91
N VAL A 287 -7.04 3.42 1.73
CA VAL A 287 -7.75 2.43 0.91
C VAL A 287 -6.79 1.29 0.54
N SER A 288 -7.06 0.14 1.14
CA SER A 288 -6.27 -1.07 0.95
C SER A 288 -6.95 -2.01 -0.04
N GLY A 289 -6.16 -2.93 -0.63
CA GLY A 289 -6.70 -4.01 -1.46
C GLY A 289 -7.71 -4.92 -0.73
N GLY A 290 -7.76 -4.88 0.60
CA GLY A 290 -8.76 -5.58 1.41
C GLY A 290 -10.19 -5.17 1.05
N HIS A 291 -10.43 -3.89 0.78
CA HIS A 291 -11.73 -3.36 0.36
C HIS A 291 -12.24 -4.07 -0.90
N PHE A 292 -11.36 -4.19 -1.91
CA PHE A 292 -11.63 -4.89 -3.17
C PHE A 292 -11.89 -6.38 -2.94
N VAL A 293 -11.14 -7.03 -2.06
CA VAL A 293 -11.32 -8.46 -1.77
C VAL A 293 -12.64 -8.72 -1.04
N LEU A 294 -12.97 -7.90 -0.03
CA LEU A 294 -14.21 -7.98 0.73
C LEU A 294 -15.43 -7.83 -0.17
N LEU A 295 -15.44 -6.78 -1.00
CA LEU A 295 -16.54 -6.52 -1.93
C LEU A 295 -16.71 -7.64 -2.97
N ALA A 296 -15.61 -8.12 -3.56
CA ALA A 296 -15.70 -9.25 -4.48
C ALA A 296 -16.17 -10.54 -3.80
N GLY A 297 -15.79 -10.77 -2.53
CA GLY A 297 -16.32 -11.86 -1.73
C GLY A 297 -17.84 -11.78 -1.56
N LEU A 298 -18.35 -10.58 -1.28
CA LEU A 298 -19.79 -10.31 -1.15
C LEU A 298 -20.52 -10.55 -2.48
N VAL A 299 -20.06 -9.97 -3.58
CA VAL A 299 -20.66 -10.16 -4.92
C VAL A 299 -20.64 -11.62 -5.34
N ARG A 300 -19.55 -12.36 -5.08
CA ARG A 300 -19.50 -13.80 -5.35
C ARG A 300 -20.49 -14.60 -4.50
N ARG A 301 -20.69 -14.20 -3.25
CA ARG A 301 -21.67 -14.87 -2.36
C ARG A 301 -23.10 -14.62 -2.85
N LEU A 302 -23.42 -13.38 -3.20
CA LEU A 302 -24.72 -13.01 -3.77
C LEU A 302 -24.96 -13.67 -5.14
N GLY A 303 -23.97 -13.66 -6.02
CA GLY A 303 -24.06 -14.31 -7.33
C GLY A 303 -24.29 -15.82 -7.22
N ARG A 304 -23.66 -16.49 -6.25
CA ARG A 304 -23.94 -17.90 -5.95
C ARG A 304 -25.34 -18.12 -5.39
N TRP A 305 -25.83 -17.24 -4.52
CA TRP A 305 -27.16 -17.32 -3.95
C TRP A 305 -28.25 -17.12 -5.03
N LEU A 306 -28.00 -16.25 -6.00
CA LEU A 306 -28.88 -15.98 -7.14
C LEU A 306 -28.65 -16.92 -8.34
N LEU A 307 -27.79 -17.94 -8.20
CA LEU A 307 -27.45 -18.90 -9.27
C LEU A 307 -26.99 -18.23 -10.59
N MET A 308 -26.35 -17.06 -10.49
CA MET A 308 -25.88 -16.28 -11.65
C MET A 308 -24.73 -16.98 -12.38
N ASP A 309 -24.66 -16.80 -13.71
CA ASP A 309 -23.52 -17.28 -14.49
C ASP A 309 -22.20 -16.66 -13.98
N ARG A 310 -21.15 -17.47 -14.02
CA ARG A 310 -19.79 -17.12 -13.61
C ARG A 310 -19.24 -15.94 -14.40
N ARG A 311 -19.59 -15.81 -15.67
CA ARG A 311 -19.18 -14.68 -16.52
C ARG A 311 -19.87 -13.39 -16.07
N LEU A 312 -21.17 -13.45 -15.81
CA LEU A 312 -21.93 -12.29 -15.35
C LEU A 312 -21.48 -11.84 -13.95
N THR A 313 -21.21 -12.79 -13.06
CA THR A 313 -20.59 -12.51 -11.75
C THR A 313 -19.22 -11.84 -11.90
N ALA A 314 -18.39 -12.27 -12.85
CA ALA A 314 -17.09 -11.66 -13.12
C ALA A 314 -17.21 -10.22 -13.67
N VAL A 315 -18.18 -9.96 -14.56
CA VAL A 315 -18.47 -8.61 -15.07
C VAL A 315 -18.94 -7.70 -13.94
N MET A 316 -19.80 -8.20 -13.05
CA MET A 316 -20.24 -7.45 -11.86
C MET A 316 -19.09 -7.10 -10.91
N ILE A 317 -18.14 -8.02 -10.71
CA ILE A 317 -16.95 -7.75 -9.90
C ILE A 317 -16.07 -6.70 -10.57
N ALA A 318 -15.85 -6.82 -11.88
CA ALA A 318 -15.03 -5.88 -12.64
C ALA A 318 -15.63 -4.46 -12.66
N SER A 319 -16.95 -4.34 -12.90
CA SER A 319 -17.65 -3.05 -12.87
C SER A 319 -17.60 -2.42 -11.49
N MET A 320 -17.80 -3.21 -10.43
CA MET A 320 -17.69 -2.76 -9.05
C MET A 320 -16.27 -2.28 -8.71
N TYR A 321 -15.22 -2.94 -9.20
CA TYR A 321 -13.84 -2.49 -8.99
C TYR A 321 -13.54 -1.16 -9.65
N VAL A 322 -14.03 -0.95 -10.86
CA VAL A 322 -13.88 0.34 -11.56
C VAL A 322 -14.66 1.44 -10.82
N LEU A 323 -15.90 1.14 -10.41
CA LEU A 323 -16.73 2.09 -9.66
C LEU A 323 -16.08 2.45 -8.32
N LEU A 324 -15.60 1.46 -7.56
CA LEU A 324 -14.90 1.67 -6.30
C LEU A 324 -13.65 2.52 -6.56
N ALA A 325 -12.76 2.13 -7.46
CA ALA A 325 -11.54 2.89 -7.76
C ALA A 325 -11.81 4.34 -8.20
N ALA A 326 -12.93 4.60 -8.87
CA ALA A 326 -13.34 5.95 -9.24
C ALA A 326 -13.91 6.75 -8.06
N ALA A 327 -14.67 6.11 -7.17
CA ALA A 327 -15.23 6.71 -5.96
C ALA A 327 -14.20 6.97 -4.85
N MET A 328 -13.12 6.18 -4.81
CA MET A 328 -12.02 6.36 -3.88
C MET A 328 -11.10 7.52 -4.30
N PHE A 329 -10.36 8.06 -3.33
CA PHE A 329 -9.29 8.98 -3.61
C PHE A 329 -8.16 8.27 -4.39
N PRO A 330 -7.58 8.92 -5.41
CA PRO A 330 -6.53 8.30 -6.22
C PRO A 330 -5.31 8.01 -5.33
N GLY A 331 -5.00 6.72 -5.18
CA GLY A 331 -3.86 6.26 -4.40
C GLY A 331 -3.13 5.10 -5.09
N ASP A 332 -1.82 5.01 -4.88
CA ASP A 332 -0.99 4.01 -5.55
C ASP A 332 -1.39 2.57 -5.21
N SER A 333 -1.79 2.37 -3.95
CA SER A 333 -2.34 1.09 -3.47
C SER A 333 -3.63 0.70 -4.20
N VAL A 334 -4.48 1.69 -4.54
CA VAL A 334 -5.75 1.49 -5.25
C VAL A 334 -5.50 1.03 -6.69
N THR A 335 -4.53 1.62 -7.39
CA THR A 335 -4.18 1.21 -8.77
C THR A 335 -3.73 -0.24 -8.83
N ARG A 336 -2.87 -0.67 -7.90
CA ARG A 336 -2.42 -2.06 -7.77
C ARG A 336 -3.60 -2.99 -7.47
N ALA A 337 -4.44 -2.62 -6.51
CA ALA A 337 -5.60 -3.42 -6.12
C ALA A 337 -6.60 -3.58 -7.27
N LEU A 338 -6.84 -2.52 -8.04
CA LEU A 338 -7.68 -2.54 -9.24
C LEU A 338 -7.12 -3.51 -10.29
N ILE A 339 -5.84 -3.41 -10.65
CA ILE A 339 -5.23 -4.28 -11.67
C ILE A 339 -5.25 -5.75 -11.24
N MET A 340 -4.80 -6.05 -10.02
CA MET A 340 -4.86 -7.41 -9.47
C MET A 340 -6.30 -7.93 -9.37
N GLY A 341 -7.24 -7.05 -9.00
CA GLY A 341 -8.66 -7.34 -8.96
C GLY A 341 -9.22 -7.70 -10.33
N MET A 342 -8.90 -6.92 -11.37
CA MET A 342 -9.31 -7.18 -12.75
C MET A 342 -8.73 -8.49 -13.27
N MET A 343 -7.46 -8.78 -12.99
CA MET A 343 -6.86 -10.09 -13.30
C MET A 343 -7.59 -11.23 -12.57
N GLY A 344 -7.95 -11.01 -11.30
CA GLY A 344 -8.73 -11.95 -10.50
C GLY A 344 -10.14 -12.17 -11.07
N ALA A 345 -10.82 -11.12 -11.51
CA ALA A 345 -12.12 -11.18 -12.17
C ALA A 345 -12.03 -11.94 -13.51
N ALA A 346 -11.01 -11.66 -14.33
CA ALA A 346 -10.76 -12.39 -15.58
C ALA A 346 -10.49 -13.89 -15.33
N SER A 347 -9.62 -14.22 -14.35
CA SER A 347 -9.39 -15.61 -13.96
C SER A 347 -10.67 -16.30 -13.47
N HIS A 348 -11.51 -15.54 -12.76
CA HIS A 348 -12.82 -16.00 -12.34
C HIS A 348 -13.69 -16.27 -13.56
N ALA A 349 -13.85 -15.36 -14.53
CA ALA A 349 -14.62 -15.62 -15.75
C ALA A 349 -14.15 -16.88 -16.51
N MET A 350 -12.84 -17.12 -16.56
CA MET A 350 -12.22 -18.20 -17.35
C MET A 350 -12.28 -19.59 -16.73
N GLY A 351 -12.93 -19.80 -15.59
CA GLY A 351 -12.88 -21.13 -14.96
C GLY A 351 -11.70 -21.35 -14.01
N ARG A 352 -10.69 -20.47 -14.05
CA ARG A 352 -9.35 -20.71 -13.47
C ARG A 352 -9.23 -20.20 -12.03
N ARG A 353 -8.27 -20.77 -11.28
CA ARG A 353 -7.87 -20.27 -9.95
C ARG A 353 -6.90 -19.10 -10.13
N SER A 354 -7.10 -18.00 -9.39
CA SER A 354 -6.19 -16.84 -9.42
C SER A 354 -4.89 -17.14 -8.68
N GLN A 355 -3.75 -16.85 -9.29
CA GLN A 355 -2.45 -16.97 -8.63
C GLN A 355 -1.98 -15.59 -8.14
N ALA A 356 -2.04 -15.36 -6.82
CA ALA A 356 -1.76 -14.06 -6.23
C ALA A 356 -0.32 -13.56 -6.51
N LEU A 357 0.69 -14.44 -6.43
CA LEU A 357 2.09 -14.07 -6.69
C LEU A 357 2.31 -13.67 -8.16
N SER A 358 1.79 -14.45 -9.09
CA SER A 358 1.89 -14.16 -10.52
C SER A 358 1.13 -12.87 -10.88
N ALA A 359 -0.06 -12.68 -10.32
CA ALA A 359 -0.83 -11.45 -10.49
C ALA A 359 -0.07 -10.22 -9.96
N LEU A 360 0.60 -10.33 -8.80
CA LEU A 360 1.44 -9.27 -8.26
C LEU A 360 2.60 -8.94 -9.21
N CYS A 361 3.33 -9.95 -9.70
CA CYS A 361 4.46 -9.75 -10.60
C CYS A 361 4.03 -9.06 -11.91
N TRP A 362 2.95 -9.52 -12.53
CA TRP A 362 2.39 -8.89 -13.73
C TRP A 362 1.90 -7.47 -13.48
N THR A 363 1.32 -7.21 -12.30
CA THR A 363 0.88 -5.87 -11.91
C THR A 363 2.09 -4.94 -11.78
N VAL A 364 3.16 -5.37 -11.12
CA VAL A 364 4.40 -4.59 -10.99
C VAL A 364 5.00 -4.27 -12.36
N VAL A 365 5.15 -5.28 -13.22
CA VAL A 365 5.69 -5.07 -14.57
C VAL A 365 4.80 -4.11 -15.37
N GLY A 366 3.48 -4.34 -15.41
CA GLY A 366 2.56 -3.50 -16.18
C GLY A 366 2.50 -2.05 -15.69
N VAL A 367 2.44 -1.84 -14.38
CA VAL A 367 2.40 -0.48 -13.78
C VAL A 367 3.69 0.28 -14.05
N LEU A 368 4.86 -0.38 -13.96
CA LEU A 368 6.15 0.28 -14.20
C LEU A 368 6.39 0.59 -15.69
N VAL A 369 5.83 -0.20 -16.61
CA VAL A 369 5.87 0.12 -18.05
C VAL A 369 5.01 1.34 -18.37
N VAL A 370 3.81 1.46 -17.79
CA VAL A 370 2.88 2.57 -18.07
C VAL A 370 3.25 3.85 -17.32
N SER A 371 3.72 3.70 -16.07
CA SER A 371 4.01 4.79 -15.15
C SER A 371 5.27 4.47 -14.33
N PRO A 372 6.47 4.67 -14.89
CA PRO A 372 7.73 4.31 -14.22
C PRO A 372 7.96 5.08 -12.92
N GLY A 373 7.37 6.27 -12.75
CA GLY A 373 7.40 7.02 -11.49
C GLY A 373 6.81 6.27 -10.29
N MET A 374 6.04 5.19 -10.50
CA MET A 374 5.54 4.35 -9.41
C MET A 374 6.64 3.55 -8.71
N SER A 375 7.81 3.35 -9.31
CA SER A 375 8.91 2.60 -8.65
C SER A 375 9.49 3.33 -7.45
N THR A 376 9.37 4.66 -7.38
CA THR A 376 9.84 5.50 -6.27
C THR A 376 8.74 5.78 -5.26
N SER A 377 7.49 5.34 -5.52
CA SER A 377 6.39 5.52 -4.58
C SER A 377 6.48 4.55 -3.40
N TYR A 378 6.58 5.11 -2.19
CA TYR A 378 6.44 4.36 -0.93
C TYR A 378 5.09 3.65 -0.82
N GLY A 379 4.00 4.24 -1.32
CA GLY A 379 2.67 3.64 -1.21
C GLY A 379 2.54 2.38 -2.08
N PHE A 380 3.11 2.43 -3.29
CA PHE A 380 3.19 1.27 -4.18
C PHE A 380 4.12 0.19 -3.61
N ALA A 381 5.26 0.60 -3.06
CA ALA A 381 6.25 -0.28 -2.44
C ALA A 381 5.68 -1.02 -1.21
N LEU A 382 5.12 -0.30 -0.24
CA LEU A 382 4.49 -0.86 0.95
C LEU A 382 3.34 -1.83 0.59
N SER A 383 2.46 -1.42 -0.33
CA SER A 383 1.31 -2.24 -0.74
C SER A 383 1.74 -3.53 -1.46
N SER A 384 2.79 -3.47 -2.29
CA SER A 384 3.34 -4.63 -2.99
C SER A 384 4.13 -5.55 -2.05
N ALA A 385 4.93 -4.98 -1.15
CA ALA A 385 5.69 -5.72 -0.15
C ALA A 385 4.79 -6.46 0.84
N ALA A 386 3.72 -5.81 1.32
CA ALA A 386 2.72 -6.45 2.19
C ALA A 386 2.10 -7.69 1.53
N VAL A 387 1.66 -7.58 0.27
CA VAL A 387 1.07 -8.71 -0.46
C VAL A 387 2.09 -9.80 -0.70
N LEU A 388 3.33 -9.45 -1.05
CA LEU A 388 4.41 -10.41 -1.19
C LEU A 388 4.62 -11.18 0.13
N GLY A 389 4.79 -10.47 1.25
CA GLY A 389 4.94 -11.06 2.58
C GLY A 389 3.81 -12.01 2.94
N ILE A 390 2.55 -11.58 2.78
CA ILE A 390 1.35 -12.40 3.03
C ILE A 390 1.37 -13.68 2.19
N VAL A 391 1.57 -13.56 0.88
CA VAL A 391 1.52 -14.72 -0.04
C VAL A 391 2.65 -15.72 0.26
N LEU A 392 3.83 -15.24 0.68
CA LEU A 392 4.99 -16.09 0.93
C LEU A 392 5.01 -16.73 2.32
N PHE A 393 4.57 -16.00 3.36
CA PHE A 393 4.77 -16.38 4.75
C PHE A 393 3.49 -16.65 5.53
N ALA A 394 2.34 -16.02 5.22
CA ALA A 394 1.13 -16.14 6.05
C ALA A 394 0.69 -17.60 6.24
N GLY A 395 0.67 -18.42 5.17
CA GLY A 395 0.28 -19.82 5.27
C GLY A 395 1.30 -20.73 5.99
N ARG A 396 2.57 -20.33 6.09
CA ARG A 396 3.55 -21.04 6.93
C ARG A 396 3.39 -20.65 8.39
N LEU A 397 3.24 -19.35 8.64
CA LEU A 397 3.14 -18.80 9.97
C LEU A 397 1.83 -19.23 10.65
N SER A 398 0.70 -19.22 9.93
CA SER A 398 -0.60 -19.70 10.42
C SER A 398 -0.54 -21.16 10.90
N ARG A 399 0.19 -22.04 10.20
CA ARG A 399 0.37 -23.44 10.64
C ARG A 399 1.18 -23.55 11.92
N VAL A 400 2.21 -22.72 12.09
CA VAL A 400 3.03 -22.73 13.31
C VAL A 400 2.22 -22.19 14.48
N LEU A 401 1.52 -21.06 14.30
CA LEU A 401 0.68 -20.45 15.34
C LEU A 401 -0.54 -21.32 15.66
N GLY A 402 -1.10 -22.03 14.69
CA GLY A 402 -2.24 -22.93 14.87
C GLY A 402 -1.97 -24.14 15.78
N HIS A 403 -0.71 -24.38 16.15
CA HIS A 403 -0.38 -25.36 17.20
C HIS A 403 -0.63 -24.82 18.62
N VAL A 404 -0.74 -23.50 18.79
CA VAL A 404 -0.87 -22.83 20.10
C VAL A 404 -2.19 -22.05 20.20
N LEU A 405 -2.66 -21.49 19.09
CA LEU A 405 -3.80 -20.58 19.02
C LEU A 405 -4.96 -21.18 18.19
N PRO A 406 -6.21 -20.74 18.42
CA PRO A 406 -7.34 -21.06 17.55
C PRO A 406 -7.06 -20.67 16.10
N HIS A 407 -7.57 -21.45 15.15
CA HIS A 407 -7.26 -21.30 13.73
C HIS A 407 -7.51 -19.89 13.19
N SER A 408 -8.63 -19.26 13.55
CA SER A 408 -8.98 -17.90 13.12
C SER A 408 -7.97 -16.86 13.61
N LEU A 409 -7.56 -16.94 14.87
CA LEU A 409 -6.62 -16.01 15.49
C LEU A 409 -5.21 -16.21 14.92
N ALA A 410 -4.81 -17.46 14.71
CA ALA A 410 -3.55 -17.82 14.09
C ALA A 410 -3.44 -17.28 12.65
N GLU A 411 -4.53 -17.32 11.87
CA GLU A 411 -4.57 -16.76 10.52
C GLU A 411 -4.43 -15.23 10.51
N MET A 412 -5.18 -14.54 11.38
CA MET A 412 -5.11 -13.07 11.48
C MET A 412 -3.71 -12.60 11.89
N MET A 413 -3.15 -13.19 12.95
CA MET A 413 -1.78 -12.89 13.41
C MET A 413 -0.74 -13.24 12.35
N ALA A 414 -0.91 -14.35 11.64
CA ALA A 414 0.02 -14.74 10.60
C ALA A 414 0.02 -13.77 9.43
N MET A 415 -1.14 -13.24 9.05
CA MET A 415 -1.26 -12.24 7.98
C MET A 415 -0.61 -10.91 8.39
N THR A 416 -0.86 -10.43 9.61
CA THR A 416 -0.29 -9.15 10.09
C THR A 416 1.22 -9.22 10.22
N ILE A 417 1.76 -10.27 10.87
CA ILE A 417 3.20 -10.45 11.02
C ILE A 417 3.87 -10.62 9.65
N ALA A 418 3.27 -11.40 8.73
CA ALA A 418 3.83 -11.60 7.40
C ALA A 418 3.85 -10.32 6.56
N ALA A 419 2.83 -9.47 6.68
CA ALA A 419 2.80 -8.17 6.03
C ALA A 419 3.87 -7.24 6.62
N GLN A 420 3.92 -7.12 7.95
CA GLN A 420 4.86 -6.25 8.67
C GLN A 420 6.31 -6.59 8.37
N LEU A 421 6.68 -7.87 8.37
CA LEU A 421 8.04 -8.32 8.06
C LEU A 421 8.56 -7.82 6.70
N PHE A 422 7.66 -7.49 5.77
CA PHE A 422 8.04 -6.96 4.46
C PHE A 422 7.86 -5.45 4.34
N THR A 423 7.01 -4.84 5.17
CA THR A 423 6.76 -3.40 5.13
C THR A 423 7.64 -2.60 6.09
N LEU A 424 8.09 -3.19 7.19
CA LEU A 424 8.88 -2.51 8.23
C LEU A 424 10.16 -1.85 7.69
N PRO A 425 10.99 -2.50 6.86
CA PRO A 425 12.16 -1.85 6.28
C PRO A 425 11.83 -0.60 5.46
N ILE A 426 10.70 -0.62 4.75
CA ILE A 426 10.23 0.50 3.93
C ILE A 426 9.63 1.60 4.81
N GLN A 427 8.90 1.21 5.86
CA GLN A 427 8.28 2.14 6.80
C GLN A 427 9.34 2.99 7.52
N VAL A 428 10.47 2.39 7.91
CA VAL A 428 11.57 3.12 8.57
C VAL A 428 12.30 4.11 7.67
N LEU A 429 12.22 3.95 6.35
CA LEU A 429 12.70 4.98 5.42
C LEU A 429 11.81 6.23 5.43
N MET A 430 10.54 6.08 5.78
CA MET A 430 9.59 7.20 5.83
C MET A 430 9.62 7.87 7.20
N GLU A 431 9.58 7.08 8.27
CA GLU A 431 9.55 7.58 9.62
C GLU A 431 10.35 6.65 10.54
N PRO A 432 11.32 7.18 11.31
CA PRO A 432 12.25 6.38 12.09
C PRO A 432 11.65 5.87 13.41
N GLU A 433 10.41 5.38 13.38
CA GLU A 433 9.70 4.85 14.53
C GLU A 433 9.15 3.45 14.24
N LEU A 434 9.34 2.52 15.19
CA LEU A 434 8.83 1.15 15.09
C LEU A 434 7.58 0.98 15.95
N PRO A 435 6.39 0.74 15.36
CA PRO A 435 5.16 0.52 16.11
C PRO A 435 5.14 -0.90 16.70
N LEU A 436 5.61 -1.05 17.94
CA LEU A 436 5.71 -2.35 18.63
C LEU A 436 4.35 -2.99 18.89
N LEU A 437 3.32 -2.17 19.10
CA LEU A 437 1.96 -2.59 19.42
C LEU A 437 1.07 -2.85 18.20
N SER A 438 1.64 -2.86 16.98
CA SER A 438 0.86 -3.02 15.75
C SER A 438 0.18 -4.39 15.63
N VAL A 439 0.85 -5.48 16.03
CA VAL A 439 0.24 -6.84 15.98
C VAL A 439 -0.99 -6.96 16.89
N PRO A 440 -0.92 -6.65 18.20
CA PRO A 440 -2.09 -6.72 19.07
C PRO A 440 -3.18 -5.71 18.67
N ALA A 441 -2.80 -4.51 18.22
CA ALA A 441 -3.78 -3.51 17.74
C ALA A 441 -4.59 -4.06 16.55
N ASN A 442 -3.92 -4.61 15.53
CA ASN A 442 -4.59 -5.19 14.37
C ASN A 442 -5.47 -6.38 14.73
N LEU A 443 -5.09 -7.19 15.72
CA LEU A 443 -5.87 -8.34 16.14
C LEU A 443 -7.19 -7.95 16.81
N LEU A 444 -7.16 -6.90 17.65
CA LEU A 444 -8.35 -6.36 18.32
C LEU A 444 -9.29 -5.68 17.32
N VAL A 445 -8.73 -5.03 16.31
CA VAL A 445 -9.47 -4.22 15.34
C VAL A 445 -10.02 -5.05 14.18
N ALA A 446 -9.31 -6.09 13.71
CA ALA A 446 -9.62 -6.86 12.51
C ALA A 446 -11.09 -7.32 12.37
N PRO A 447 -11.79 -7.82 13.42
CA PRO A 447 -13.19 -8.24 13.31
C PRO A 447 -14.13 -7.10 12.95
N PHE A 448 -13.82 -5.87 13.37
CA PHE A 448 -14.66 -4.69 13.18
C PHE A 448 -14.39 -3.99 11.85
N VAL A 449 -13.15 -4.08 11.33
CA VAL A 449 -12.76 -3.45 10.05
C VAL A 449 -13.66 -3.93 8.93
N GLY A 450 -13.83 -5.25 8.77
CA GLY A 450 -14.58 -5.81 7.65
C GLY A 450 -16.05 -5.36 7.65
N LEU A 451 -16.68 -5.39 8.82
CA LEU A 451 -18.07 -4.93 8.97
C LEU A 451 -18.18 -3.42 8.71
N SER A 452 -17.33 -2.61 9.35
CA SER A 452 -17.36 -1.15 9.23
C SER A 452 -17.04 -0.67 7.80
N THR A 453 -16.15 -1.37 7.10
CA THR A 453 -15.81 -1.11 5.70
C THR A 453 -17.02 -1.36 4.79
N ILE A 454 -17.68 -2.51 4.95
CA ILE A 454 -18.84 -2.87 4.12
C ILE A 454 -19.98 -1.89 4.38
N THR A 455 -20.32 -1.62 5.65
CA THR A 455 -21.42 -0.70 5.96
C THR A 455 -21.10 0.73 5.52
N GLY A 456 -19.87 1.20 5.70
CA GLY A 456 -19.46 2.51 5.21
C GLY A 456 -19.52 2.63 3.69
N LEU A 457 -19.09 1.60 2.94
CA LEU A 457 -19.21 1.59 1.48
C LEU A 457 -20.67 1.51 1.00
N MET A 458 -21.54 0.80 1.73
CA MET A 458 -22.99 0.81 1.46
C MET A 458 -23.61 2.17 1.72
N SER A 459 -23.17 2.86 2.79
CA SER A 459 -23.59 4.23 3.07
C SER A 459 -23.21 5.18 1.93
N LEU A 460 -21.95 5.13 1.47
CA LEU A 460 -21.49 5.91 0.31
C LEU A 460 -22.32 5.63 -0.96
N ALA A 461 -22.63 4.36 -1.22
CA ALA A 461 -23.41 3.96 -2.39
C ALA A 461 -24.88 4.45 -2.33
N LEU A 462 -25.46 4.51 -1.13
CA LEU A 462 -26.88 4.85 -0.92
C LEU A 462 -27.13 6.32 -0.63
N ALA A 463 -26.12 7.10 -0.22
CA ALA A 463 -26.28 8.46 0.28
C ALA A 463 -27.05 9.38 -0.68
N TRP A 464 -26.80 9.28 -1.98
CA TRP A 464 -27.45 10.10 -3.00
C TRP A 464 -28.92 9.72 -3.32
N CYS A 465 -29.32 8.47 -3.10
CA CYS A 465 -30.68 7.99 -3.43
C CYS A 465 -31.57 7.86 -2.19
N MET A 466 -31.02 7.40 -1.07
CA MET A 466 -31.74 7.10 0.16
C MET A 466 -30.91 7.56 1.38
N PRO A 467 -30.89 8.88 1.69
CA PRO A 467 -30.05 9.44 2.75
C PRO A 467 -30.31 8.82 4.13
N TRP A 468 -31.56 8.50 4.47
CA TRP A 468 -31.90 7.86 5.75
C TRP A 468 -31.24 6.48 5.88
N LEU A 469 -31.40 5.62 4.87
CA LEU A 469 -30.81 4.28 4.90
C LEU A 469 -29.27 4.37 4.92
N ALA A 470 -28.69 5.32 4.19
CA ALA A 470 -27.26 5.62 4.25
C ALA A 470 -26.81 6.04 5.66
N GLY A 471 -27.61 6.82 6.39
CA GLY A 471 -27.34 7.21 7.77
C GLY A 471 -27.31 6.04 8.74
N VAL A 472 -28.22 5.06 8.57
CA VAL A 472 -28.20 3.82 9.37
C VAL A 472 -26.91 3.05 9.15
N PHE A 473 -26.49 2.89 7.90
CA PHE A 473 -25.22 2.22 7.58
C PHE A 473 -24.00 3.00 8.08
N ALA A 474 -24.02 4.33 8.00
CA ALA A 474 -22.97 5.19 8.53
C ALA A 474 -22.87 5.07 10.05
N TRP A 475 -24.00 5.00 10.75
CA TRP A 475 -24.06 4.79 12.20
C TRP A 475 -23.48 3.44 12.60
N VAL A 476 -23.83 2.36 11.90
CA VAL A 476 -23.24 1.03 12.13
C VAL A 476 -21.73 1.03 11.86
N SER A 477 -21.28 1.72 10.79
CA SER A 477 -19.84 1.90 10.53
C SER A 477 -19.15 2.64 11.67
N SER A 478 -19.79 3.68 12.21
CA SER A 478 -19.27 4.48 13.33
C SER A 478 -19.10 3.68 14.63
N TRP A 479 -19.93 2.69 14.89
CA TRP A 479 -19.72 1.78 16.03
C TRP A 479 -18.42 0.99 15.88
N GLY A 480 -18.14 0.51 14.67
CA GLY A 480 -16.88 -0.17 14.37
C GLY A 480 -15.67 0.76 14.50
N THR A 481 -15.76 1.99 13.98
CA THR A 481 -14.65 2.96 14.08
C THR A 481 -14.42 3.45 15.51
N LEU A 482 -15.46 3.49 16.35
CA LEU A 482 -15.33 3.82 17.77
C LEU A 482 -14.46 2.79 18.53
N VAL A 483 -14.58 1.51 18.18
CA VAL A 483 -13.68 0.47 18.73
C VAL A 483 -12.24 0.72 18.27
N MET A 484 -12.05 1.08 17.00
CA MET A 484 -10.72 1.38 16.44
C MET A 484 -10.07 2.57 17.14
N GLU A 485 -10.84 3.66 17.34
CA GLU A 485 -10.41 4.81 18.13
C GLU A 485 -10.02 4.40 19.55
N ARG A 486 -10.88 3.66 20.26
CA ARG A 486 -10.61 3.28 21.65
C ARG A 486 -9.34 2.44 21.77
N VAL A 487 -9.12 1.52 20.83
CA VAL A 487 -7.90 0.69 20.77
C VAL A 487 -6.67 1.56 20.45
N ALA A 488 -6.78 2.49 19.50
CA ALA A 488 -5.70 3.41 19.14
C ALA A 488 -5.32 4.32 20.32
N MET A 489 -6.32 4.86 21.04
CA MET A 489 -6.10 5.70 22.20
C MET A 489 -5.48 4.93 23.36
N TRP A 490 -5.89 3.68 23.59
CA TRP A 490 -5.37 2.85 24.68
C TRP A 490 -3.95 2.35 24.43
N LEU A 491 -3.63 1.91 23.20
CA LEU A 491 -2.30 1.40 22.86
C LEU A 491 -1.33 2.55 22.55
N GLY A 492 -1.81 3.54 21.80
CA GLY A 492 -1.02 4.68 21.35
C GLY A 492 -0.74 5.73 22.42
N SER A 493 -1.42 5.71 23.57
CA SER A 493 -1.12 6.59 24.71
C SER A 493 0.20 6.25 25.41
N ASN A 494 0.65 5.00 25.30
CA ASN A 494 1.77 4.51 26.07
C ASN A 494 3.10 4.91 25.41
N GLU A 495 4.08 5.33 26.22
CA GLU A 495 5.42 5.67 25.73
C GLU A 495 6.13 4.46 25.08
N MET A 496 5.75 3.23 25.45
CA MET A 496 6.22 1.98 24.81
C MET A 496 5.54 1.66 23.47
N ALA A 497 4.62 2.49 22.98
CA ALA A 497 3.95 2.23 21.70
C ALA A 497 4.93 2.22 20.51
N THR A 498 5.93 3.10 20.57
CA THR A 498 6.91 3.31 19.51
C THR A 498 8.33 3.22 20.06
N LEU A 499 9.17 2.44 19.38
CA LEU A 499 10.61 2.45 19.63
C LEU A 499 11.28 3.41 18.63
N PRO A 500 11.99 4.45 19.09
CA PRO A 500 12.78 5.28 18.19
C PRO A 500 13.88 4.43 17.56
N TRP A 501 14.03 4.53 16.25
CA TRP A 501 15.02 3.79 15.46
C TRP A 501 15.94 4.74 14.71
N LYS A 502 16.98 4.21 14.08
CA LYS A 502 17.89 5.01 13.27
C LYS A 502 17.23 5.40 11.94
N ASP A 503 17.38 6.66 11.56
CA ASP A 503 16.82 7.20 10.30
C ASP A 503 17.56 6.68 9.05
N GLY A 504 16.84 6.70 7.93
CA GLY A 504 17.39 6.54 6.59
C GLY A 504 17.77 5.10 6.22
N VAL A 505 18.58 4.97 5.16
CA VAL A 505 18.97 3.69 4.55
C VAL A 505 19.69 2.78 5.55
N VAL A 506 20.48 3.36 6.46
CA VAL A 506 21.17 2.62 7.53
C VAL A 506 20.16 1.98 8.48
N GLY A 507 19.11 2.72 8.86
CA GLY A 507 18.00 2.21 9.67
C GLY A 507 17.31 1.01 9.04
N ALA A 508 16.96 1.13 7.76
CA ALA A 508 16.32 0.07 6.98
C ALA A 508 17.22 -1.18 6.85
N ALA A 509 18.53 -0.99 6.61
CA ALA A 509 19.49 -2.08 6.53
C ALA A 509 19.65 -2.82 7.87
N LEU A 510 19.67 -2.11 8.99
CA LEU A 510 19.73 -2.72 10.33
C LEU A 510 18.49 -3.55 10.63
N ILE A 511 17.29 -3.10 10.21
CA ILE A 511 16.06 -3.87 10.36
C ILE A 511 16.09 -5.13 9.50
N LEU A 512 16.49 -5.01 8.23
CA LEU A 512 16.64 -6.18 7.37
C LEU A 512 17.62 -7.20 7.96
N LEU A 513 18.73 -6.76 8.53
CA LEU A 513 19.69 -7.63 9.23
C LEU A 513 19.07 -8.27 10.48
N ALA A 514 18.29 -7.51 11.27
CA ALA A 514 17.59 -8.03 12.43
C ALA A 514 16.53 -9.08 12.03
N GLU A 515 15.72 -8.81 11.00
CA GLU A 515 14.72 -9.73 10.46
C GLU A 515 15.35 -11.00 9.90
N LEU A 516 16.44 -10.87 9.14
CA LEU A 516 17.23 -12.01 8.64
C LEU A 516 17.85 -12.81 9.80
N GLY A 517 18.33 -12.14 10.84
CA GLY A 517 18.88 -12.76 12.04
C GLY A 517 17.83 -13.55 12.81
N ILE A 518 16.65 -12.97 13.05
CA ILE A 518 15.50 -13.63 13.69
C ILE A 518 15.01 -14.80 12.81
N GLY A 519 14.93 -14.60 11.50
CA GLY A 519 14.59 -15.63 10.53
C GLY A 519 15.58 -16.82 10.58
N ALA A 520 16.87 -16.54 10.55
CA ALA A 520 17.93 -17.55 10.65
C ALA A 520 17.87 -18.29 11.99
N LEU A 521 17.70 -17.57 13.10
CA LEU A 521 17.54 -18.16 14.43
C LEU A 521 16.33 -19.09 14.49
N SER A 522 15.18 -18.67 13.96
CA SER A 522 13.96 -19.49 13.92
C SER A 522 14.15 -20.78 13.09
N VAL A 523 14.89 -20.71 11.98
CA VAL A 523 15.25 -21.87 11.15
C VAL A 523 16.21 -22.80 11.91
N LEU A 524 17.20 -22.24 12.62
CA LEU A 524 18.13 -23.01 13.43
C LEU A 524 17.40 -23.73 14.57
N VAL A 525 16.55 -23.03 15.32
CA VAL A 525 15.74 -23.60 16.41
C VAL A 525 14.83 -24.70 15.88
N THR A 526 14.10 -24.47 14.79
CA THR A 526 13.22 -25.50 14.21
C THR A 526 14.00 -26.70 13.68
N ARG A 527 15.20 -26.51 13.10
CA ARG A 527 16.10 -27.61 12.71
C ARG A 527 16.59 -28.39 13.93
N GLN A 528 16.96 -27.70 15.02
CA GLN A 528 17.38 -28.34 16.26
C GLN A 528 16.23 -29.13 16.90
N VAL A 529 15.03 -28.55 17.00
CA VAL A 529 13.85 -29.24 17.52
C VAL A 529 13.50 -30.47 16.67
N LYS A 530 13.61 -30.39 15.34
CA LYS A 530 13.41 -31.55 14.45
C LYS A 530 14.49 -32.62 14.58
N ARG A 531 15.76 -32.23 14.78
CA ARG A 531 16.84 -33.17 15.09
C ARG A 531 16.60 -33.90 16.40
N VAL A 532 16.02 -33.22 17.38
CA VAL A 532 15.66 -33.79 18.68
C VAL A 532 14.39 -34.68 18.58
N ARG A 533 13.47 -34.38 17.66
CA ARG A 533 12.25 -35.16 17.37
C ARG A 533 12.44 -36.13 16.19
N GLN A 534 13.27 -37.17 16.35
CA GLN A 534 13.32 -38.24 15.35
C GLN A 534 12.20 -39.26 15.59
N PRO A 535 11.36 -39.59 14.59
CA PRO A 535 10.43 -40.71 14.67
C PRO A 535 11.20 -42.03 14.61
N GLU A 536 10.96 -42.92 15.57
CA GLU A 536 11.56 -44.26 15.64
C GLU A 536 10.69 -45.23 14.83
N ALA A 537 11.29 -46.04 13.95
CA ALA A 537 10.55 -46.98 13.12
C ALA A 537 9.96 -48.10 13.99
N GLY A 538 8.62 -48.18 14.08
CA GLY A 538 7.90 -49.30 14.71
C GLY A 538 7.07 -48.98 15.96
N LEU A 539 7.03 -47.74 16.46
CA LEU A 539 6.20 -47.35 17.61
C LEU A 539 5.26 -46.17 17.28
N PRO A 540 3.98 -46.20 17.69
CA PRO A 540 3.07 -45.06 17.53
C PRO A 540 3.41 -43.98 18.59
N GLY A 541 4.36 -43.09 18.27
CA GLY A 541 4.69 -41.94 19.13
C GLY A 541 5.89 -41.12 18.65
N MET A 542 5.89 -39.80 18.94
CA MET A 542 7.06 -38.94 18.74
C MET A 542 7.96 -38.97 19.98
N ARG A 543 9.20 -39.43 19.83
CA ARG A 543 10.19 -39.38 20.90
C ARG A 543 10.55 -37.92 21.18
N PHE A 544 10.27 -37.43 22.40
CA PHE A 544 10.96 -36.25 22.91
C PHE A 544 12.40 -36.68 23.24
N GLY A 545 13.37 -35.86 22.81
CA GLY A 545 14.81 -36.12 22.80
C GLY A 545 15.44 -36.96 23.91
N SER A 546 16.60 -37.52 23.56
CA SER A 546 17.52 -38.26 24.42
C SER A 546 17.94 -37.48 25.66
N VAL A 547 17.18 -37.57 26.75
CA VAL A 547 17.71 -37.19 28.05
C VAL A 547 18.41 -38.43 28.58
N TRP A 548 19.75 -38.41 28.60
CA TRP A 548 20.58 -39.44 29.23
C TRP A 548 20.04 -39.85 30.62
N ARG A 549 19.41 -38.92 31.34
CA ARG A 549 18.69 -39.19 32.60
C ARG A 549 17.56 -40.21 32.49
N VAL A 550 16.77 -40.22 31.41
CA VAL A 550 15.68 -41.21 31.20
C VAL A 550 16.24 -42.59 30.89
N ARG A 551 17.30 -42.67 30.09
CA ARG A 551 18.01 -43.94 29.87
C ARG A 551 18.71 -44.42 31.13
N LEU A 552 19.27 -43.52 31.93
CA LEU A 552 19.91 -43.85 33.20
C LEU A 552 18.87 -44.32 34.22
N THR A 553 17.69 -43.68 34.28
CA THR A 553 16.61 -44.12 35.18
C THR A 553 16.06 -45.48 34.75
N LEU A 554 15.76 -45.68 33.47
CA LEU A 554 15.34 -46.99 32.96
C LEU A 554 16.42 -48.06 33.20
N TRP A 555 17.68 -47.76 32.92
CA TRP A 555 18.79 -48.69 33.18
C TRP A 555 18.96 -49.00 34.67
N ILE A 556 18.84 -48.01 35.56
CA ILE A 556 18.88 -48.20 37.02
C ILE A 556 17.69 -49.05 37.49
N GLU A 557 16.51 -48.79 36.94
CA GLU A 557 15.26 -49.47 37.32
C GLU A 557 15.25 -50.93 36.84
N GLU A 558 15.76 -51.18 35.64
CA GLU A 558 15.91 -52.52 35.05
C GLU A 558 17.05 -53.31 35.69
N SER A 559 18.17 -52.65 36.03
CA SER A 559 19.25 -53.26 36.83
C SER A 559 18.76 -53.61 38.24
N ARG A 560 17.91 -52.77 38.85
CA ARG A 560 17.27 -53.10 40.15
C ARG A 560 16.35 -54.30 40.05
N ARG A 561 15.51 -54.40 39.01
CA ARG A 561 14.62 -55.55 38.78
C ARG A 561 15.40 -56.86 38.61
N LEU A 562 16.49 -56.83 37.84
CA LEU A 562 17.36 -58.01 37.63
C LEU A 562 18.05 -58.46 38.93
N LEU A 563 18.37 -57.51 39.82
CA LEU A 563 19.01 -57.80 41.11
C LEU A 563 18.00 -58.17 42.22
N SER A 564 16.74 -57.76 42.11
CA SER A 564 15.71 -58.05 43.12
C SER A 564 14.99 -59.38 42.92
N GLY A 565 15.25 -60.10 41.82
CA GLY A 565 14.75 -61.47 41.62
C GLY A 565 13.25 -61.60 41.36
N ASP A 566 12.52 -60.50 41.21
CA ASP A 566 11.09 -60.54 40.89
C ASP A 566 10.90 -60.68 39.37
N SER A 567 10.96 -61.92 38.89
CA SER A 567 10.38 -62.31 37.61
C SER A 567 8.93 -62.71 37.83
N SER A 568 8.01 -61.78 37.59
CA SER A 568 6.58 -62.06 37.40
C SER A 568 6.06 -61.30 36.19
#